data_AF-A0A1S2LRR6-F1
#
_entry.id   AF-A0A1S2LRR6-F1
#
_cell.length_a   1.000
_cell.length_b   1.000
_cell.length_c   1.000
_cell.angle_alpha   90.00
_cell.angle_beta   90.00
_cell.angle_gamma   90.00
#
_symmetry.space_group_name_H-M   'P 1'
#
loop_
_entity.id
_entity.type
_entity.pdbx_description
1 polymer ?
#
loop_
_entity_poly.entity_id
_entity_poly.type
_entity_poly.pdbx_seq_one_letter_code
_entity_poly.pdbx_strand_id
1 'polypeptide(L)'
;MSSNKLNKFKNITIIVLAIALFFTINKINQNKDEYERQYKTFINHFYFSIKDSQTTLDRIIELHHLPSVQDNLEEELHRFNEQMLKTNHILQYGNLFVDRDIYYFMYFQNMNFLIHGLHSTSNNRDPIIVPPFAEDGVIDEAELAVLKWIKADLDTIQQGLYSEETRQENANITIEQFNEIIRPIAGKSFYEIANKYNYEKKKLMSD
;
A
#
# COMPACT_ATOMS: atom_id res chain seq x y z
N MET A 1 33.49 -57.00 -7.34
CA MET A 1 34.14 -55.67 -7.24
C MET A 1 34.99 -55.66 -5.97
N SER A 2 36.30 -55.40 -6.02
CA SER A 2 37.16 -55.51 -4.83
C SER A 2 36.82 -54.43 -3.79
N SER A 3 36.94 -54.76 -2.50
CA SER A 3 36.66 -53.85 -1.37
C SER A 3 37.34 -52.48 -1.52
N ASN A 4 38.56 -52.46 -2.07
CA ASN A 4 39.30 -51.23 -2.38
C ASN A 4 38.62 -50.33 -3.43
N LYS A 5 37.97 -50.88 -4.45
CA LYS A 5 37.24 -50.08 -5.45
C LYS A 5 35.98 -49.46 -4.86
N LEU A 6 35.29 -50.19 -3.98
CA LEU A 6 34.10 -49.70 -3.29
C LEU A 6 34.43 -48.56 -2.32
N ASN A 7 35.51 -48.69 -1.54
CA ASN A 7 35.95 -47.66 -0.61
C ASN A 7 36.40 -46.38 -1.33
N LYS A 8 37.13 -46.51 -2.45
CA LYS A 8 37.49 -45.36 -3.29
C LYS A 8 36.26 -44.65 -3.85
N PHE A 9 35.28 -45.40 -4.34
CA PHE A 9 34.01 -44.83 -4.82
C PHE A 9 33.28 -44.08 -3.71
N LYS A 10 33.12 -44.69 -2.53
CA LYS A 10 32.50 -44.04 -1.35
C LYS A 10 33.20 -42.73 -0.99
N ASN A 11 34.53 -42.72 -0.94
CA ASN A 11 35.30 -41.52 -0.61
C ASN A 11 35.09 -40.41 -1.65
N ILE A 12 35.10 -40.76 -2.94
CA ILE A 12 34.81 -39.80 -4.02
C ILE A 12 33.39 -39.26 -3.89
N THR A 13 32.40 -40.12 -3.63
CA THR A 13 31.01 -39.71 -3.41
C THR A 13 30.88 -38.75 -2.24
N ILE A 14 31.54 -39.02 -1.11
CA ILE A 14 31.53 -38.14 0.07
C ILE A 14 32.12 -36.78 -0.27
N ILE A 15 33.25 -36.73 -0.99
CA ILE A 15 33.89 -35.48 -1.41
C ILE A 15 32.95 -34.69 -2.34
N VAL A 16 32.33 -35.33 -3.32
CA VAL A 16 31.38 -34.69 -4.24
C VAL A 16 30.17 -34.14 -3.49
N LEU A 17 29.62 -34.90 -2.54
CA LEU A 17 28.50 -34.45 -1.71
C LEU A 17 28.87 -33.26 -0.82
N ALA A 18 30.06 -33.27 -0.22
CA ALA A 18 30.53 -32.15 0.59
C ALA A 18 30.69 -30.86 -0.24
N ILE A 19 31.23 -30.98 -1.45
CA ILE A 19 31.35 -29.86 -2.39
C ILE A 19 29.97 -29.35 -2.80
N ALA A 20 29.04 -30.25 -3.16
CA ALA A 20 27.68 -29.87 -3.53
C ALA A 20 26.96 -29.15 -2.38
N LEU A 21 27.06 -29.66 -1.15
CA LEU A 21 26.50 -29.02 0.04
C LEU A 21 27.07 -27.63 0.27
N PHE A 22 28.39 -27.45 0.12
CA PHE A 22 29.02 -26.15 0.27
C PHE A 22 28.45 -25.13 -0.74
N PHE A 23 28.31 -25.50 -2.01
CA PHE A 23 27.69 -24.63 -3.02
C PHE A 23 26.20 -24.36 -2.72
N THR A 24 25.45 -25.36 -2.27
CA THR A 24 24.03 -25.21 -1.90
C THR A 24 23.87 -24.25 -0.74
N ILE A 25 24.67 -24.38 0.32
CA ILE A 25 24.63 -23.50 1.50
C ILE A 25 24.92 -22.06 1.09
N ASN A 26 25.98 -21.83 0.31
CA ASN A 26 26.33 -20.49 -0.17
C ASN A 26 25.20 -19.87 -1.00
N LYS A 27 24.57 -20.66 -1.89
CA LYS A 27 23.44 -20.20 -2.70
C LYS A 27 22.21 -19.86 -1.84
N ILE A 28 21.92 -20.66 -0.82
CA ILE A 28 20.82 -20.38 0.12
C ILE A 28 21.07 -19.06 0.88
N ASN A 29 22.28 -18.85 1.37
CA ASN A 29 22.63 -17.60 2.08
C ASN A 29 22.51 -16.38 1.16
N GLN A 30 23.03 -16.47 -0.07
CA GLN A 30 22.89 -15.39 -1.06
C GLN A 30 21.43 -15.06 -1.37
N ASN A 31 20.59 -16.09 -1.56
CA ASN A 31 19.17 -15.90 -1.80
C ASN A 31 18.49 -15.23 -0.60
N LYS A 32 18.89 -15.57 0.62
CA LYS A 32 18.36 -14.95 1.85
C LYS A 32 18.75 -13.47 1.94
N ASP A 33 20.02 -13.15 1.71
CA ASP A 33 20.50 -11.76 1.74
C ASP A 33 19.82 -10.91 0.65
N GLU A 34 19.63 -11.47 -0.54
CA GLU A 34 18.92 -10.82 -1.63
C GLU A 34 17.45 -10.59 -1.30
N TYR A 35 16.77 -11.59 -0.74
CA TYR A 35 15.39 -11.48 -0.28
C TYR A 35 15.25 -10.38 0.78
N GLU A 36 16.08 -10.39 1.82
CA GLU A 36 16.05 -9.37 2.87
C GLU A 36 16.28 -7.96 2.29
N ARG A 37 17.19 -7.82 1.32
CA ARG A 37 17.42 -6.54 0.63
C ARG A 37 16.21 -6.09 -0.16
N GLN A 38 15.61 -6.98 -0.97
CA GLN A 38 14.43 -6.65 -1.78
C GLN A 38 13.25 -6.24 -0.89
N TYR A 39 13.04 -6.97 0.21
CA TYR A 39 11.99 -6.65 1.17
C TYR A 39 12.20 -5.30 1.86
N LYS A 40 13.43 -4.98 2.29
CA LYS A 40 13.77 -3.67 2.84
C LYS A 40 13.50 -2.53 1.86
N THR A 41 13.87 -2.70 0.59
CA THR A 41 13.58 -1.73 -0.47
C THR A 41 12.07 -1.55 -0.67
N PHE A 42 11.31 -2.64 -0.64
CA PHE A 42 9.85 -2.58 -0.72
C PHE A 42 9.24 -1.77 0.43
N ILE A 43 9.63 -2.04 1.69
CA ILE A 43 9.13 -1.29 2.85
C ILE A 43 9.46 0.19 2.75
N ASN A 44 10.69 0.52 2.35
CA ASN A 44 11.12 1.90 2.14
C ASN A 44 10.27 2.62 1.09
N HIS A 45 10.12 2.03 -0.11
CA HIS A 45 9.31 2.61 -1.17
C HIS A 45 7.85 2.77 -0.77
N PHE A 46 7.27 1.77 -0.11
CA PHE A 46 5.89 1.81 0.35
C PHE A 46 5.70 2.92 1.40
N TYR A 47 6.57 2.97 2.41
CA TYR A 47 6.54 4.00 3.45
C TYR A 47 6.60 5.42 2.87
N PHE A 48 7.54 5.69 1.95
CA PHE A 48 7.65 7.02 1.35
C PHE A 48 6.47 7.33 0.43
N SER A 49 5.91 6.34 -0.27
CA SER A 49 4.69 6.55 -1.06
C SER A 49 3.50 6.95 -0.19
N ILE A 50 3.34 6.35 0.99
CA ILE A 50 2.33 6.75 1.98
C ILE A 50 2.56 8.20 2.43
N LYS A 51 3.81 8.55 2.76
CA LYS A 51 4.18 9.90 3.21
C LYS A 51 3.93 10.97 2.13
N ASP A 52 4.24 10.66 0.88
CA ASP A 52 3.96 11.54 -0.26
C ASP A 52 2.45 11.75 -0.41
N SER A 53 1.65 10.69 -0.35
CA SER A 53 0.18 10.76 -0.36
C SER A 53 -0.37 11.62 0.79
N GLN A 54 0.14 11.46 2.02
CA GLN A 54 -0.26 12.28 3.17
C GLN A 54 0.05 13.76 2.93
N THR A 55 1.24 14.06 2.40
CA THR A 55 1.67 15.44 2.14
C THR A 55 0.76 16.12 1.10
N THR A 56 0.38 15.41 0.04
CA THR A 56 -0.58 15.95 -0.94
C THR A 56 -1.95 16.14 -0.32
N LEU A 57 -2.41 15.19 0.51
CA LEU A 57 -3.69 15.29 1.18
C LEU A 57 -3.75 16.46 2.17
N ASP A 58 -2.68 16.71 2.90
CA ASP A 58 -2.54 17.89 3.77
C ASP A 58 -2.68 19.19 2.98
N ARG A 59 -2.10 19.26 1.76
CA ARG A 59 -2.25 20.44 0.89
C ARG A 59 -3.69 20.61 0.41
N ILE A 60 -4.37 19.54 0.00
CA ILE A 60 -5.79 19.61 -0.39
C ILE A 60 -6.63 20.14 0.79
N ILE A 61 -6.39 19.60 1.99
CA ILE A 61 -7.05 20.02 3.24
C ILE A 61 -6.64 21.44 3.66
N GLU A 62 -5.47 21.96 3.30
CA GLU A 62 -5.12 23.35 3.58
C GLU A 62 -5.78 24.31 2.56
N LEU A 63 -5.77 23.93 1.29
CA LEU A 63 -6.26 24.74 0.18
C LEU A 63 -7.79 24.92 0.16
N HIS A 64 -8.58 23.99 0.72
CA HIS A 64 -10.04 24.07 0.61
C HIS A 64 -10.67 25.35 1.18
N HIS A 65 -10.00 26.03 2.11
CA HIS A 65 -10.48 27.29 2.68
C HIS A 65 -10.22 28.52 1.80
N LEU A 66 -9.49 28.37 0.68
CA LEU A 66 -9.06 29.47 -0.17
C LEU A 66 -9.95 29.56 -1.43
N PRO A 67 -10.84 30.57 -1.54
CA PRO A 67 -11.86 30.65 -2.59
C PRO A 67 -11.33 30.86 -4.02
N SER A 68 -10.03 31.08 -4.20
CA SER A 68 -9.43 31.54 -5.46
C SER A 68 -8.40 30.57 -6.05
N VAL A 69 -8.48 29.28 -5.71
CA VAL A 69 -7.40 28.31 -6.00
C VAL A 69 -7.92 27.03 -6.69
N GLN A 70 -9.02 27.15 -7.43
CA GLN A 70 -9.68 26.02 -8.10
C GLN A 70 -8.71 25.19 -8.96
N ASP A 71 -7.90 25.83 -9.81
CA ASP A 71 -6.93 25.13 -10.66
C ASP A 71 -5.89 24.34 -9.85
N ASN A 72 -5.43 24.85 -8.69
CA ASN A 72 -4.48 24.12 -7.87
C ASN A 72 -5.15 22.99 -7.08
N LEU A 73 -6.43 23.12 -6.74
CA LEU A 73 -7.17 22.08 -6.03
C LEU A 73 -7.37 20.85 -6.91
N GLU A 74 -7.78 21.05 -8.17
CA GLU A 74 -7.87 19.96 -9.16
C GLU A 74 -6.51 19.31 -9.40
N GLU A 75 -5.43 20.10 -9.53
CA GLU A 75 -4.07 19.57 -9.69
C GLU A 75 -3.64 18.72 -8.49
N GLU A 76 -3.86 19.18 -7.26
CA GLU A 76 -3.47 18.43 -6.05
C GLU A 76 -4.33 17.18 -5.87
N LEU A 77 -5.63 17.21 -6.22
CA LEU A 77 -6.48 16.02 -6.28
C LEU A 77 -5.93 14.98 -7.27
N HIS A 78 -5.60 15.42 -8.48
CA HIS A 78 -4.98 14.55 -9.49
C HIS A 78 -3.66 13.95 -9.00
N ARG A 79 -2.79 14.79 -8.42
CA ARG A 79 -1.51 14.35 -7.84
C ARG A 79 -1.74 13.34 -6.73
N PHE A 80 -2.74 13.55 -5.86
CA PHE A 80 -3.07 12.60 -4.79
C PHE A 80 -3.47 11.25 -5.37
N ASN A 81 -4.34 11.23 -6.39
CA ASN A 81 -4.74 10.02 -7.08
C ASN A 81 -3.53 9.28 -7.71
N GLU A 82 -2.61 10.01 -8.35
CA GLU A 82 -1.38 9.42 -8.88
C GLU A 82 -0.52 8.76 -7.78
N GLN A 83 -0.36 9.40 -6.61
CA GLN A 83 0.36 8.81 -5.48
C GLN A 83 -0.34 7.56 -4.92
N MET A 84 -1.67 7.56 -4.87
CA MET A 84 -2.42 6.37 -4.46
C MET A 84 -2.26 5.23 -5.48
N LEU A 85 -2.32 5.50 -6.78
CA LEU A 85 -2.04 4.49 -7.82
C LEU A 85 -0.60 3.97 -7.75
N LYS A 86 0.38 4.84 -7.53
CA LYS A 86 1.77 4.43 -7.30
C LYS A 86 1.89 3.53 -6.08
N THR A 87 1.24 3.88 -4.97
CA THR A 87 1.20 3.07 -3.73
C THR A 87 0.60 1.69 -4.00
N ASN A 88 -0.50 1.64 -4.77
CA ASN A 88 -1.13 0.40 -5.22
C ASN A 88 -0.15 -0.49 -6.01
N HIS A 89 0.59 0.10 -6.95
CA HIS A 89 1.58 -0.63 -7.74
C HIS A 89 2.75 -1.14 -6.90
N ILE A 90 3.24 -0.37 -5.94
CA ILE A 90 4.28 -0.82 -5.01
C ILE A 90 3.79 -2.04 -4.23
N LEU A 91 2.55 -2.00 -3.72
CA LEU A 91 1.95 -3.12 -2.99
C LEU A 91 1.79 -4.36 -3.89
N GLN A 92 1.30 -4.17 -5.11
CA GLN A 92 1.16 -5.22 -6.11
C GLN A 92 2.51 -5.86 -6.46
N TYR A 93 3.55 -5.05 -6.66
CA TYR A 93 4.90 -5.54 -6.95
C TYR A 93 5.55 -6.21 -5.74
N GLY A 94 5.29 -5.73 -4.52
CA GLY A 94 5.64 -6.43 -3.29
C GLY A 94 5.08 -7.85 -3.29
N ASN A 95 3.78 -7.99 -3.53
CA ASN A 95 3.13 -9.30 -3.61
C ASN A 95 3.71 -10.20 -4.72
N LEU A 96 3.92 -9.67 -5.92
CA LEU A 96 4.31 -10.48 -7.07
C LEU A 96 5.79 -10.87 -7.07
N PHE A 97 6.68 -9.99 -6.61
CA PHE A 97 8.11 -10.11 -6.82
C PHE A 97 8.93 -10.20 -5.53
N VAL A 98 8.42 -9.73 -4.40
CA VAL A 98 9.11 -9.80 -3.11
C VAL A 98 8.63 -11.02 -2.33
N ASP A 99 7.34 -11.06 -2.01
CA ASP A 99 6.74 -12.18 -1.29
C ASP A 99 5.23 -12.24 -1.51
N ARG A 100 4.70 -13.43 -1.85
CA ARG A 100 3.26 -13.64 -2.12
C ARG A 100 2.38 -13.51 -0.89
N ASP A 101 2.96 -13.57 0.30
CA ASP A 101 2.24 -13.41 1.55
C ASP A 101 1.97 -11.92 1.86
N ILE A 102 2.59 -10.98 1.16
CA ILE A 102 2.27 -9.55 1.26
C ILE A 102 0.85 -9.31 0.76
N TYR A 103 -0.01 -8.73 1.61
CA TYR A 103 -1.41 -8.49 1.24
C TYR A 103 -1.53 -7.43 0.15
N TYR A 104 -2.31 -7.74 -0.88
CA TYR A 104 -2.68 -6.83 -1.96
C TYR A 104 -4.20 -6.64 -1.98
N PHE A 105 -4.64 -5.39 -1.99
CA PHE A 105 -6.06 -5.02 -1.98
C PHE A 105 -6.28 -3.72 -2.76
N MET A 106 -7.50 -3.53 -3.23
CA MET A 106 -7.87 -2.46 -4.16
C MET A 106 -8.06 -1.09 -3.48
N TYR A 107 -7.82 -0.95 -2.17
CA TYR A 107 -8.06 0.29 -1.42
C TYR A 107 -7.45 1.52 -2.09
N PHE A 108 -6.15 1.46 -2.41
CA PHE A 108 -5.44 2.58 -3.03
C PHE A 108 -5.94 2.87 -4.45
N GLN A 109 -6.21 1.83 -5.23
CA GLN A 109 -6.79 1.98 -6.57
C GLN A 109 -8.20 2.59 -6.54
N ASN A 110 -8.99 2.27 -5.51
CA ASN A 110 -10.36 2.75 -5.40
C ASN A 110 -10.41 4.27 -5.23
N MET A 111 -9.35 4.94 -4.75
CA MET A 111 -9.31 6.40 -4.59
C MET A 111 -9.49 7.18 -5.89
N ASN A 112 -9.40 6.52 -7.04
CA ASN A 112 -9.70 7.10 -8.33
C ASN A 112 -11.12 7.70 -8.41
N PHE A 113 -12.08 7.18 -7.63
CA PHE A 113 -13.42 7.77 -7.60
C PHE A 113 -13.44 9.23 -7.12
N LEU A 114 -12.42 9.68 -6.37
CA LEU A 114 -12.33 11.08 -5.95
C LEU A 114 -12.26 12.02 -7.16
N ILE A 115 -11.64 11.59 -8.26
CA ILE A 115 -11.47 12.41 -9.47
C ILE A 115 -12.60 12.20 -10.47
N HIS A 116 -13.10 10.97 -10.58
CA HIS A 116 -14.06 10.61 -11.64
C HIS A 116 -15.49 10.41 -11.14
N GLY A 117 -15.71 10.58 -9.84
CA GLY A 117 -16.92 10.16 -9.16
C GLY A 117 -17.07 8.64 -9.12
N LEU A 118 -18.16 8.20 -8.51
CA LEU A 118 -18.60 6.82 -8.47
C LEU A 118 -20.05 6.74 -8.91
N HIS A 119 -20.32 5.92 -9.93
CA HIS A 119 -21.68 5.52 -10.25
C HIS A 119 -21.75 3.99 -10.29
N SER A 120 -22.34 3.42 -9.25
CA SER A 120 -22.54 1.98 -9.14
C SER A 120 -24.02 1.64 -9.11
N THR A 121 -24.48 0.93 -10.13
CA THR A 121 -25.82 0.33 -10.18
C THR A 121 -25.66 -1.16 -9.93
N SER A 122 -26.11 -1.62 -8.76
CA SER A 122 -26.09 -3.04 -8.40
C SER A 122 -27.51 -3.58 -8.46
N ASN A 123 -27.68 -4.78 -9.02
CA ASN A 123 -28.99 -5.43 -9.08
C ASN A 123 -29.53 -5.61 -7.66
N ASN A 124 -30.67 -4.97 -7.35
CA ASN A 124 -31.38 -4.99 -6.07
C ASN A 124 -30.80 -4.11 -4.93
N ARG A 125 -30.03 -3.08 -5.23
CA ARG A 125 -29.66 -2.04 -4.25
C ARG A 125 -29.88 -0.65 -4.83
N ASP A 126 -30.10 0.32 -3.95
CA ASP A 126 -30.15 1.72 -4.36
C ASP A 126 -28.82 2.09 -5.05
N PRO A 127 -28.87 2.84 -6.16
CA PRO A 127 -27.67 3.31 -6.84
C PRO A 127 -26.79 4.09 -5.87
N ILE A 128 -25.49 3.79 -5.88
CA ILE A 128 -24.51 4.57 -5.14
C ILE A 128 -23.92 5.57 -6.12
N ILE A 129 -24.19 6.84 -5.84
CA ILE A 129 -23.74 7.97 -6.63
C ILE A 129 -22.89 8.85 -5.72
N VAL A 130 -21.64 9.06 -6.09
CA VAL A 130 -20.74 10.03 -5.48
C VAL A 130 -20.23 10.90 -6.61
N PRO A 131 -20.47 12.22 -6.62
CA PRO A 131 -19.89 13.10 -7.62
C PRO A 131 -18.35 13.14 -7.48
N PRO A 132 -17.63 13.58 -8.52
CA PRO A 132 -16.23 13.96 -8.37
C PRO A 132 -16.06 14.96 -7.21
N PHE A 133 -14.95 14.85 -6.49
CA PHE A 133 -14.64 15.81 -5.42
C PHE A 133 -14.30 17.15 -6.03
N ALA A 134 -14.76 18.24 -5.41
CA ALA A 134 -14.64 19.59 -5.93
C ALA A 134 -15.24 19.78 -7.34
N GLU A 135 -16.34 19.08 -7.66
CA GLU A 135 -17.06 19.26 -8.93
C GLU A 135 -17.49 20.72 -9.17
N ASP A 136 -17.83 21.45 -8.10
CA ASP A 136 -18.18 22.87 -8.12
C ASP A 136 -16.98 23.81 -7.87
N GLY A 137 -15.77 23.27 -7.84
CA GLY A 137 -14.52 23.99 -7.63
C GLY A 137 -14.13 24.20 -6.17
N VAL A 138 -14.88 23.66 -5.20
CA VAL A 138 -14.57 23.75 -3.77
C VAL A 138 -14.73 22.40 -3.07
N ILE A 139 -13.93 22.11 -2.04
CA ILE A 139 -14.14 20.92 -1.21
C ILE A 139 -15.22 21.24 -0.17
N ASP A 140 -16.35 20.55 -0.23
CA ASP A 140 -17.41 20.69 0.76
C ASP A 140 -17.09 19.95 2.08
N GLU A 141 -17.91 20.15 3.12
CA GLU A 141 -17.70 19.51 4.43
C GLU A 141 -17.79 17.98 4.42
N ALA A 142 -18.59 17.39 3.51
CA ALA A 142 -18.70 15.93 3.39
C ALA A 142 -17.46 15.34 2.70
N GLU A 143 -16.98 15.99 1.65
CA GLU A 143 -15.72 15.66 0.97
C GLU A 143 -14.54 15.80 1.92
N LEU A 144 -14.48 16.90 2.67
CA LEU A 144 -13.45 17.15 3.68
C LEU A 144 -13.43 16.05 4.75
N ALA A 145 -14.59 15.62 5.22
CA ALA A 145 -14.71 14.53 6.19
C ALA A 145 -14.17 13.20 5.64
N VAL A 146 -14.40 12.92 4.35
CA VAL A 146 -13.84 11.74 3.67
C VAL A 146 -12.33 11.86 3.51
N LEU A 147 -11.81 13.02 3.09
CA LEU A 147 -10.36 13.25 2.96
C LEU A 147 -9.65 13.08 4.31
N LYS A 148 -10.21 13.63 5.40
CA LYS A 148 -9.67 13.44 6.76
C LYS A 148 -9.70 11.98 7.20
N TRP A 149 -10.73 11.23 6.82
CA TRP A 149 -10.81 9.80 7.11
C TRP A 149 -9.76 8.98 6.36
N ILE A 150 -9.55 9.27 5.08
CA ILE A 150 -8.47 8.67 4.27
C ILE A 150 -7.10 9.04 4.88
N LYS A 151 -6.93 10.29 5.33
CA LYS A 151 -5.69 10.73 5.99
C LYS A 151 -5.42 9.91 7.25
N ALA A 152 -6.43 9.71 8.09
CA ALA A 152 -6.28 8.92 9.32
C ALA A 152 -5.84 7.47 9.03
N ASP A 153 -6.31 6.89 7.94
CA ASP A 153 -5.85 5.58 7.47
C ASP A 153 -4.37 5.59 7.07
N LEU A 154 -3.95 6.59 6.28
CA LEU A 154 -2.55 6.74 5.89
C LEU A 154 -1.64 7.01 7.10
N ASP A 155 -2.11 7.83 8.06
CA ASP A 155 -1.40 8.10 9.32
C ASP A 155 -1.20 6.82 10.12
N THR A 156 -2.23 5.99 10.23
CA THR A 156 -2.13 4.69 10.93
C THR A 156 -1.09 3.78 10.29
N ILE A 157 -1.06 3.72 8.95
CA ILE A 157 -0.08 2.92 8.21
C ILE A 157 1.33 3.47 8.42
N GLN A 158 1.52 4.78 8.24
CA GLN A 158 2.82 5.43 8.40
C GLN A 158 3.37 5.22 9.81
N GLN A 159 2.54 5.37 10.85
CA GLN A 159 2.93 5.15 12.24
C GLN A 159 3.30 3.70 12.50
N GLY A 160 2.54 2.74 11.97
CA GLY A 160 2.85 1.32 12.10
C GLY A 160 4.18 0.94 11.45
N LEU A 161 4.54 1.63 10.36
CA LEU A 161 5.82 1.44 9.66
C LEU A 161 6.97 2.26 10.23
N TYR A 162 6.72 3.21 11.14
CA TYR A 162 7.74 4.14 11.63
C TYR A 162 8.68 3.49 12.65
N SER A 163 9.95 3.89 12.63
CA SER A 163 10.96 3.59 13.64
C SER A 163 11.45 4.88 14.28
N GLU A 164 11.22 4.99 15.59
CA GLU A 164 11.75 6.09 16.41
C GLU A 164 13.29 6.15 16.40
N GLU A 165 13.95 5.00 16.29
CA GLU A 165 15.42 4.90 16.31
C GLU A 165 16.04 5.56 15.07
N THR A 166 15.52 5.25 13.88
CA THR A 166 16.05 5.75 12.61
C THR A 166 15.37 7.04 12.17
N ARG A 167 14.25 7.41 12.82
CA ARG A 167 13.31 8.46 12.40
C ARG A 167 12.78 8.28 10.98
N GLN A 168 12.74 7.03 10.51
CA GLN A 168 12.34 6.62 9.16
C GLN A 168 11.51 5.36 9.27
N GLU A 169 11.33 4.62 8.17
CA GLU A 169 10.69 3.31 8.22
C GLU A 169 11.47 2.31 9.08
N ASN A 170 10.75 1.41 9.73
CA ASN A 170 11.29 0.24 10.36
C ASN A 170 11.53 -0.84 9.30
N ALA A 171 12.73 -0.85 8.73
CA ALA A 171 13.14 -1.81 7.71
C ALA A 171 13.22 -3.27 8.21
N ASN A 172 13.06 -3.51 9.51
CA ASN A 172 13.14 -4.85 10.12
C ASN A 172 11.77 -5.41 10.52
N ILE A 173 10.66 -4.76 10.14
CA ILE A 173 9.34 -5.40 10.30
C ILE A 173 9.28 -6.70 9.51
N THR A 174 8.50 -7.66 9.99
CA THR A 174 8.21 -8.90 9.27
C THR A 174 7.03 -8.69 8.31
N ILE A 175 6.85 -9.60 7.35
CA ILE A 175 5.69 -9.57 6.45
C ILE A 175 4.39 -9.67 7.25
N GLU A 176 4.37 -10.49 8.30
CA GLU A 176 3.23 -10.62 9.19
C GLU A 176 2.91 -9.27 9.86
N GLN A 177 3.92 -8.59 10.42
CA GLN A 177 3.73 -7.25 11.01
C GLN A 177 3.27 -6.24 9.97
N PHE A 178 3.86 -6.23 8.78
CA PHE A 178 3.45 -5.37 7.67
C PHE A 178 1.97 -5.60 7.31
N ASN A 179 1.56 -6.86 7.18
CA ASN A 179 0.18 -7.23 6.89
C ASN A 179 -0.79 -6.83 7.99
N GLU A 180 -0.40 -6.95 9.27
CA GLU A 180 -1.21 -6.47 10.39
C GLU A 180 -1.39 -4.94 10.34
N ILE A 181 -0.35 -4.18 9.98
CA ILE A 181 -0.40 -2.72 9.85
C ILE A 181 -1.41 -2.29 8.78
N ILE A 182 -1.42 -2.98 7.64
CA ILE A 182 -2.28 -2.60 6.51
C ILE A 182 -3.65 -3.31 6.50
N ARG A 183 -3.84 -4.34 7.33
CA ARG A 183 -5.11 -5.08 7.44
C ARG A 183 -6.34 -4.20 7.66
N PRO A 184 -6.32 -3.14 8.50
CA PRO A 184 -7.51 -2.31 8.74
C PRO A 184 -8.07 -1.67 7.46
N ILE A 185 -7.23 -1.39 6.47
CA ILE A 185 -7.67 -0.82 5.20
C ILE A 185 -7.94 -1.88 4.13
N ALA A 186 -7.43 -3.10 4.30
CA ALA A 186 -7.63 -4.20 3.34
C ALA A 186 -9.10 -4.58 3.16
N GLY A 187 -9.92 -4.41 4.21
CA GLY A 187 -11.36 -4.66 4.17
C GLY A 187 -12.18 -3.51 3.57
N LYS A 188 -11.60 -2.31 3.45
CA LYS A 188 -12.31 -1.11 3.04
C LYS A 188 -12.54 -1.11 1.54
N SER A 189 -13.75 -1.48 1.14
CA SER A 189 -14.18 -1.42 -0.25
C SER A 189 -14.55 0.01 -0.66
N PHE A 190 -14.61 0.28 -1.98
CA PHE A 190 -15.12 1.57 -2.48
C PHE A 190 -16.55 1.87 -1.97
N TYR A 191 -17.35 0.84 -1.66
CA TYR A 191 -18.67 1.00 -1.07
C TYR A 191 -18.62 1.62 0.32
N GLU A 192 -17.63 1.29 1.15
CA GLU A 192 -17.49 1.89 2.48
C GLU A 192 -17.16 3.37 2.39
N ILE A 193 -16.28 3.73 1.45
CA ILE A 193 -15.91 5.13 1.22
C ILE A 193 -17.11 5.92 0.68
N ALA A 194 -17.85 5.37 -0.27
CA ALA A 194 -19.04 5.99 -0.81
C ALA A 194 -20.17 6.12 0.23
N ASN A 195 -20.35 5.12 1.09
CA ASN A 195 -21.31 5.17 2.19
C ASN A 195 -20.91 6.23 3.22
N LYS A 196 -19.61 6.40 3.49
CA LYS A 196 -19.10 7.47 4.36
C LYS A 196 -19.43 8.85 3.77
N TYR A 197 -19.18 9.06 2.47
CA TYR A 197 -19.56 10.29 1.78
C TYR A 197 -21.06 10.59 1.91
N ASN A 198 -21.91 9.63 1.54
CA ASN A 198 -23.37 9.79 1.57
C ASN A 198 -23.91 10.05 2.98
N TYR A 199 -23.31 9.41 3.99
CA TYR A 199 -23.66 9.64 5.38
C TYR A 199 -23.37 11.09 5.80
N GLU A 200 -22.17 11.60 5.52
CA GLU A 200 -21.82 12.98 5.88
C GLU A 200 -22.66 14.00 5.10
N LYS A 201 -22.92 13.74 3.81
CA LYS A 201 -23.78 14.60 2.99
C LYS A 201 -25.20 14.68 3.55
N LYS A 202 -25.78 13.54 3.94
CA LYS A 202 -27.12 13.48 4.55
C LYS A 202 -27.18 14.21 5.89
N LYS A 203 -26.14 14.07 6.72
CA LYS A 203 -26.04 14.74 8.01
C LYS A 203 -26.07 16.27 7.86
N LEU A 204 -25.34 16.82 6.88
CA LEU A 204 -25.34 18.26 6.59
C LEU A 204 -26.69 18.79 6.08
N MET A 205 -27.54 17.95 5.50
CA MET A 205 -28.88 18.35 5.04
C MET A 205 -29.94 18.31 6.16
N SER A 206 -29.64 17.66 7.29
CA SER A 206 -30.57 17.53 8.42
C SER A 206 -30.37 18.58 9.52
N ASP A 207 -29.28 19.35 9.45
CA ASP A 207 -28.93 20.46 10.35
C ASP A 207 -29.34 21.81 9.74
#